data_AF-A0A3C1PIB1-F1
#
_entry.id   AF-A0A3C1PIB1-F1
#
_cell.length_a   1.000
_cell.length_b   1.000
_cell.length_c   1.000
_cell.angle_alpha   90.00
_cell.angle_beta   90.00
_cell.angle_gamma   90.00
#
_symmetry.space_group_name_H-M   'P 1'
#
loop_
_entity.id
_entity.type
_entity.pdbx_description
1 polymer ?
#
loop_
_entity_poly.entity_id
_entity_poly.type
_entity_poly.pdbx_seq_one_letter_code
_entity_poly.pdbx_strand_id
1 'polypeptide(L)'
;MKCTLIIFKNLLMKLKIHTVLSVLLFVLTAGSIGLHAQKANKNQRTIMFYNVENLYDTINDPSIDDEEFLPEAKKKWNTERYNKKLIDLAKVIESVSPTI
;
A
#
# COMPACT_ATOMS: atom_id res chain seq x y z
N MET A 1 -31.95 -40.70 -58.36
CA MET A 1 -32.20 -40.66 -56.90
C MET A 1 -30.95 -40.76 -56.02
N LYS A 2 -29.97 -41.63 -56.29
CA LYS A 2 -28.79 -41.81 -55.40
C LYS A 2 -27.88 -40.57 -55.29
N CYS A 3 -27.67 -39.82 -56.38
CA CYS A 3 -26.77 -38.65 -56.40
C CYS A 3 -27.28 -37.48 -55.53
N THR A 4 -28.58 -37.17 -55.60
CA THR A 4 -29.24 -36.14 -54.78
C THR A 4 -29.18 -36.46 -53.28
N LEU A 5 -29.28 -37.74 -52.91
CA LEU A 5 -29.19 -38.21 -51.53
C LEU A 5 -27.78 -38.02 -50.94
N ILE A 6 -26.73 -38.17 -51.75
CA ILE A 6 -25.33 -37.99 -51.32
C ILE A 6 -25.03 -36.51 -51.08
N ILE A 7 -25.47 -35.63 -51.98
CA ILE A 7 -25.31 -34.17 -51.84
C ILE A 7 -26.03 -33.68 -50.58
N PHE A 8 -27.26 -34.16 -50.34
CA PHE A 8 -28.02 -33.83 -49.14
C PHE A 8 -27.37 -34.33 -47.85
N LYS A 9 -26.83 -35.56 -47.85
CA LYS A 9 -26.06 -36.10 -46.71
C LYS A 9 -24.78 -35.30 -46.44
N ASN A 10 -24.05 -34.86 -47.47
CA ASN A 10 -22.85 -34.02 -47.33
C ASN A 10 -23.18 -32.62 -46.81
N LEU A 11 -24.32 -32.03 -47.22
CA LEU A 11 -24.79 -30.75 -46.71
C LEU A 11 -25.16 -30.84 -45.22
N LEU A 12 -25.89 -31.88 -44.83
CA LEU A 12 -26.21 -32.16 -43.42
C LEU A 12 -24.97 -32.43 -42.57
N MET A 13 -23.96 -33.10 -43.13
CA MET A 13 -22.68 -33.35 -42.45
C MET A 13 -21.91 -32.06 -42.20
N LYS A 14 -21.82 -31.16 -43.19
CA LYS A 14 -21.20 -29.84 -43.04
C LYS A 14 -21.92 -28.96 -42.01
N LEU A 15 -23.26 -29.01 -41.98
CA LEU A 15 -24.07 -28.28 -41.00
C LEU A 15 -23.81 -28.78 -39.57
N LYS A 16 -23.73 -30.11 -39.37
CA LYS A 16 -23.36 -30.72 -38.08
C LYS A 16 -21.94 -30.37 -37.65
N ILE A 17 -20.99 -30.32 -38.57
CA ILE A 17 -19.60 -29.95 -38.26
C ILE A 17 -19.53 -28.50 -37.80
N HIS A 18 -20.23 -27.58 -38.47
CA HIS A 18 -20.28 -26.17 -38.06
C HIS A 18 -20.93 -25.97 -36.70
N THR A 19 -22.00 -26.69 -36.37
CA THR A 19 -22.63 -26.59 -35.05
C THR A 19 -21.76 -27.19 -33.95
N VAL A 20 -21.06 -28.29 -34.21
CA VAL A 20 -20.09 -28.86 -33.25
C VAL A 20 -18.93 -27.88 -33.01
N LEU A 21 -18.40 -27.27 -34.09
CA LEU A 21 -17.34 -26.26 -33.99
C LEU A 21 -17.80 -25.02 -33.22
N SER A 22 -19.03 -24.53 -33.44
CA SER A 22 -19.54 -23.35 -32.73
C SER A 22 -19.77 -23.61 -31.24
N VAL A 23 -20.26 -24.80 -30.89
CA VAL A 23 -20.42 -25.22 -29.49
C VAL A 23 -19.07 -25.35 -28.81
N LEU A 24 -18.07 -25.93 -29.48
CA LEU A 24 -16.72 -26.05 -28.94
C LEU A 24 -16.09 -24.68 -28.67
N LEU A 25 -16.25 -23.71 -29.58
CA LEU A 25 -15.77 -22.35 -29.40
C LEU A 25 -16.47 -21.62 -28.24
N PHE A 26 -17.77 -21.83 -28.07
CA PHE A 26 -18.53 -21.26 -26.96
C PHE A 26 -18.07 -21.81 -25.60
N VAL A 27 -17.82 -23.12 -25.51
CA VAL A 27 -17.30 -23.77 -24.29
C VAL A 27 -15.92 -23.24 -23.93
N LEU A 28 -15.04 -23.03 -24.92
CA LEU A 28 -13.69 -22.49 -24.70
C LEU A 28 -13.69 -21.06 -24.17
N THR A 29 -14.64 -20.23 -24.62
CA THR A 29 -14.69 -18.81 -24.23
C THR A 29 -15.44 -18.57 -22.91
N ALA A 30 -16.42 -19.41 -22.57
CA ALA A 30 -17.22 -19.30 -21.34
C ALA A 30 -16.40 -19.47 -20.04
N GLY A 31 -15.23 -20.12 -20.08
CA GLY A 31 -14.35 -20.29 -18.91
C GLY A 31 -13.61 -19.02 -18.46
N SER A 32 -13.68 -17.94 -19.22
CA SER A 32 -12.85 -16.73 -19.02
C SER A 32 -13.42 -15.72 -18.02
N ILE A 33 -14.61 -15.99 -17.44
CA ILE A 33 -15.41 -14.99 -16.69
C ILE A 33 -14.84 -14.71 -15.26
N GLY A 34 -13.78 -15.42 -14.84
CA GLY A 34 -13.24 -15.38 -13.47
C GLY A 34 -11.83 -14.81 -13.29
N LEU A 35 -11.35 -13.92 -14.17
CA LEU A 35 -10.02 -13.31 -13.98
C LEU A 35 -10.01 -12.33 -12.80
N HIS A 36 -9.59 -12.81 -11.63
CA HIS A 36 -9.32 -11.95 -10.47
C HIS A 36 -7.88 -11.43 -10.53
N ALA A 37 -7.71 -10.11 -10.43
CA ALA A 37 -6.39 -9.50 -10.30
C ALA A 37 -5.72 -9.94 -8.99
N GLN A 38 -4.41 -10.21 -9.05
CA GLN A 38 -3.61 -10.54 -7.87
C GLN A 38 -3.63 -9.38 -6.85
N LYS A 39 -3.98 -9.71 -5.61
CA LYS A 39 -4.03 -8.73 -4.50
C LYS A 39 -2.60 -8.24 -4.24
N ALA A 40 -2.32 -6.98 -4.58
CA ALA A 40 -1.01 -6.38 -4.33
C ALA A 40 -0.77 -6.32 -2.81
N ASN A 41 0.20 -7.10 -2.33
CA ASN A 41 0.62 -7.05 -0.94
C ASN A 41 1.46 -5.78 -0.74
N LYS A 42 0.80 -4.69 -0.34
CA LYS A 42 1.48 -3.42 -0.08
C LYS A 42 2.09 -3.47 1.31
N ASN A 43 3.36 -3.87 1.39
CA ASN A 43 4.15 -3.63 2.59
C ASN A 43 4.36 -2.12 2.72
N GLN A 44 3.51 -1.46 3.50
CA GLN A 44 3.64 -0.03 3.77
C GLN A 44 4.88 0.19 4.65
N ARG A 45 5.77 1.08 4.22
CA ARG A 45 6.90 1.55 5.01
C ARG A 45 6.77 3.06 5.19
N THR A 46 6.89 3.52 6.42
CA THR A 46 6.88 4.94 6.76
C THR A 46 8.30 5.38 7.10
N ILE A 47 8.73 6.48 6.48
CA ILE A 47 10.04 7.11 6.74
C ILE A 47 9.74 8.56 7.10
N MET A 48 10.34 9.07 8.17
CA MET A 48 10.20 10.47 8.59
C MET A 48 11.55 11.05 9.00
N PHE A 49 11.63 12.37 8.88
CA PHE A 49 12.76 13.17 9.37
C PHE A 49 12.19 14.28 10.25
N TYR A 50 12.76 14.46 11.43
CA TYR A 50 12.32 15.48 12.38
C TYR A 50 13.54 16.17 12.99
N ASN A 51 13.57 17.51 12.99
CA ASN A 51 14.65 18.29 13.58
C ASN A 51 14.47 18.39 15.10
N VAL A 52 15.53 18.10 15.86
CA VAL A 52 15.57 18.11 17.34
C VAL A 52 16.60 19.08 17.92
N GLU A 53 17.13 20.02 17.13
CA GLU A 53 18.20 20.96 17.53
C GLU A 53 17.88 21.80 18.79
N ASN A 54 16.60 22.06 19.04
CA ASN A 54 16.14 22.87 20.17
C ASN A 54 15.76 22.04 21.41
N LEU A 55 16.29 20.82 21.55
CA LEU A 55 16.14 19.99 22.73
C LEU A 55 17.39 20.11 23.60
N TYR A 56 17.41 21.14 24.43
CA TYR A 56 18.46 21.38 25.41
C TYR A 56 18.18 20.58 26.68
N ASP A 57 19.23 20.10 27.35
CA ASP A 57 19.09 19.60 28.71
C ASP A 57 19.00 20.77 29.71
N THR A 58 18.93 20.47 31.00
CA THR A 58 18.75 21.48 32.06
C THR A 58 19.96 21.56 32.99
N ILE A 59 21.09 20.99 32.60
CA ILE A 59 22.32 20.86 33.39
C ILE A 59 23.35 21.81 32.79
N ASN A 60 23.91 22.68 33.63
CA ASN A 60 24.93 23.60 33.17
C ASN A 60 26.24 22.86 32.88
N ASP A 61 26.70 22.91 31.62
CA ASP A 61 28.03 22.49 31.20
C ASP A 61 28.82 23.73 30.72
N PRO A 62 29.83 24.20 31.48
CA PRO A 62 30.63 25.38 31.11
C PRO A 62 31.42 25.25 29.80
N SER A 63 31.46 24.07 29.18
CA SER A 63 32.12 23.85 27.89
C SER A 63 31.18 24.07 26.68
N ILE A 64 29.88 24.31 26.94
CA ILE A 64 28.83 24.49 25.93
C ILE A 64 28.21 25.89 26.11
N ASP A 65 28.02 26.61 25.00
CA ASP A 65 27.41 27.95 24.98
C ASP A 65 25.88 27.83 24.83
N ASP A 66 25.21 27.39 25.90
CA ASP A 66 23.76 27.21 25.99
C ASP A 66 23.14 27.72 27.30
N GLU A 67 23.82 28.59 28.03
CA GLU A 67 23.42 29.05 29.36
C GLU A 67 22.07 29.78 29.36
N GLU A 68 21.64 30.30 28.21
CA GLU A 68 20.31 30.88 28.05
C GLU A 68 19.16 29.87 28.22
N PHE A 69 19.44 28.57 28.10
CA PHE A 69 18.50 27.45 28.27
C PHE A 69 18.68 26.72 29.61
N LEU A 70 19.11 27.43 30.65
CA LEU A 70 19.09 26.90 32.01
C LEU A 70 17.78 27.25 32.76
N PRO A 71 17.45 26.52 33.84
CA PRO A 71 16.26 26.79 34.64
C PRO A 71 16.24 28.21 35.24
N GLU A 72 17.41 28.70 35.64
CA GLU A 72 17.61 30.03 36.24
C GLU A 72 17.82 31.14 35.20
N ALA A 73 18.00 30.79 33.93
CA ALA A 73 18.25 31.75 32.87
C ALA A 73 16.97 32.50 32.46
N LYS A 74 17.13 33.53 31.62
CA LYS A 74 16.02 34.34 31.12
C LYS A 74 14.95 33.50 30.41
N LYS A 75 15.33 32.47 29.67
CA LYS A 75 14.37 31.60 28.98
C LYS A 75 13.69 30.62 29.93
N LYS A 76 14.17 30.43 31.17
CA LYS A 76 13.60 29.52 32.18
C LYS A 76 13.30 28.14 31.60
N TRP A 77 14.31 27.55 30.98
CA TRP A 77 14.20 26.22 30.41
C TRP A 77 14.43 25.21 31.54
N ASN A 78 13.33 24.72 32.09
CA ASN A 78 13.31 23.88 33.28
C ASN A 78 12.88 22.45 32.93
N THR A 79 12.96 21.55 33.93
CA THR A 79 12.64 20.13 33.77
C THR A 79 11.21 19.90 33.26
N GLU A 80 10.24 20.73 33.65
CA GLU A 80 8.87 20.64 33.14
C GLU A 80 8.80 20.89 31.63
N ARG A 81 9.47 21.93 31.13
CA ARG A 81 9.51 22.26 29.71
C ARG A 81 10.28 21.23 28.90
N TYR A 82 11.39 20.72 29.44
CA TYR A 82 12.13 19.62 28.87
C TYR A 82 11.25 18.37 28.71
N ASN A 83 10.59 17.93 29.78
CA ASN A 83 9.68 16.78 29.76
C ASN A 83 8.51 17.01 28.81
N LYS A 84 7.94 18.22 28.79
CA LYS A 84 6.89 18.57 27.84
C LYS A 84 7.37 18.43 26.39
N LYS A 85 8.59 18.91 26.08
CA LYS A 85 9.18 18.79 24.75
C LYS A 85 9.37 17.32 24.36
N LEU A 86 9.84 16.46 25.28
CA LEU A 86 9.95 15.01 25.06
C LEU A 86 8.59 14.36 24.77
N ILE A 87 7.57 14.68 25.56
CA ILE A 87 6.20 14.16 25.37
C ILE A 87 5.65 14.60 24.01
N ASP A 88 5.82 15.87 23.65
CA ASP A 88 5.31 16.39 22.38
C ASP A 88 6.07 15.78 21.18
N LEU A 89 7.37 15.51 21.30
CA LEU A 89 8.14 14.72 20.31
C LEU A 89 7.61 13.28 20.20
N ALA A 90 7.38 12.61 21.33
CA ALA A 90 6.86 11.25 21.35
C ALA A 90 5.48 11.15 20.67
N LYS A 91 4.58 12.12 20.93
CA LYS A 91 3.27 12.20 20.26
C LYS A 91 3.38 12.32 18.74
N VAL A 92 4.33 13.11 18.24
CA VAL A 92 4.56 13.24 16.79
C VAL A 92 5.01 11.91 16.20
N ILE A 93 5.99 11.26 16.84
CA ILE A 93 6.51 9.95 16.41
C ILE A 93 5.38 8.91 16.39
N GLU A 94 4.57 8.87 17.46
CA GLU A 94 3.42 7.97 17.57
C GLU A 94 2.38 8.23 16.47
N SER A 95 2.07 9.50 16.19
CA SER A 95 1.09 9.89 15.17
C SER A 95 1.47 9.49 13.74
N VAL A 96 2.76 9.33 13.48
CA VAL A 96 3.29 8.95 12.15
C VAL A 96 3.31 7.44 11.98
N SER A 97 3.32 6.67 13.07
CA SER A 97 3.28 5.22 12.99
C SER A 97 1.92 4.76 12.45
N PRO A 98 1.86 4.10 11.27
CA PRO A 98 0.64 3.45 10.85
C PRO A 98 0.40 2.29 11.80
N THR A 99 -0.51 2.51 12.77
CA THR A 99 -1.10 1.57 13.72
C THR A 99 -0.38 0.21 13.81
N ILE A 100 0.38 0.01 14.90
CA ILE A 100 0.84 -1.33 15.33
C ILE A 100 -0.38 -2.24 15.49
#